data_AF-A0A2B0LUG6-F1
#
_entry.id   AF-A0A2B0LUG6-F1
#
_cell.length_a   1.000
_cell.length_b   1.000
_cell.length_c   1.000
_cell.angle_alpha   90.00
_cell.angle_beta   90.00
_cell.angle_gamma   90.00
#
_symmetry.space_group_name_H-M   'P 1'
#
loop_
_entity.id
_entity.type
_entity.pdbx_description
1 polymer ?
#
loop_
_entity_poly.entity_id
_entity_poly.type
_entity_poly.pdbx_seq_one_letter_code
_entity_poly.pdbx_strand_id
1 'polypeptide(L)'
;MKKVNRSTIPDSLRINSGKWTADLLAAVQQVGEFSKVSSSLKNNYNQPDVKAALEKMYNGKYCYCEKYLGIDSYEHIEHRKPKALPQFHHLTYERNNLHWCCQKCNMDKKISGMTNTLFSIRQ
;
A
#
# COMPACT_ATOMS: atom_id res chain seq x y z
N MET A 1 8.13 -5.77 9.49
CA MET A 1 7.71 -4.37 9.29
C MET A 1 7.75 -3.68 10.65
N LYS A 2 8.40 -2.52 10.77
CA LYS A 2 8.54 -1.78 12.02
C LYS A 2 7.18 -1.37 12.58
N LYS A 3 6.98 -1.55 13.89
CA LYS A 3 5.80 -1.08 14.61
C LYS A 3 5.92 0.43 14.83
N VAL A 4 4.86 1.18 14.49
CA VAL A 4 4.79 2.64 14.60
C VAL A 4 3.43 3.07 15.15
N ASN A 5 3.41 4.21 15.86
CA ASN A 5 2.16 4.84 16.27
C ASN A 5 1.56 5.59 15.09
N ARG A 6 0.26 5.41 14.89
CA ARG A 6 -0.44 6.00 13.76
C ARG A 6 -0.85 7.44 14.08
N SER A 7 -0.43 8.38 13.24
CA SER A 7 -0.83 9.80 13.24
C SER A 7 -2.31 10.02 12.89
N THR A 8 -2.73 11.27 12.67
CA THR A 8 -4.03 11.60 12.07
C THR A 8 -4.18 10.97 10.68
N ILE A 9 -5.43 10.70 10.29
CA ILE A 9 -5.73 10.19 8.94
C ILE A 9 -5.52 11.33 7.93
N PRO A 10 -4.80 11.11 6.81
CA PRO A 10 -4.66 12.12 5.76
C PRO A 10 -6.01 12.46 5.13
N ASP A 11 -6.21 13.70 4.71
CA ASP A 11 -7.48 14.19 4.18
C ASP A 11 -7.91 13.42 2.94
N SER A 12 -6.96 13.10 2.06
CA SER A 12 -7.23 12.29 0.87
C SER A 12 -7.88 10.95 1.22
N LEU A 13 -7.40 10.25 2.24
CA LEU A 13 -8.00 8.99 2.68
C LEU A 13 -9.29 9.22 3.46
N ARG A 14 -9.33 10.24 4.31
CA ARG A 14 -10.50 10.61 5.11
C ARG A 14 -11.72 10.88 4.23
N ILE A 15 -11.52 11.63 3.15
CA ILE A 15 -12.59 12.09 2.25
C ILE A 15 -12.94 11.00 1.23
N ASN A 16 -11.94 10.32 0.66
CA ASN A 16 -12.17 9.54 -0.55
C ASN A 16 -12.10 8.02 -0.38
N SER A 17 -11.55 7.48 0.72
CA SER A 17 -11.30 6.03 0.85
C SER A 17 -12.55 5.17 0.64
N GLY A 18 -13.70 5.58 1.18
CA GLY A 18 -14.98 4.88 0.98
C GLY A 18 -15.39 4.84 -0.49
N LYS A 19 -15.40 5.99 -1.16
CA LYS A 19 -15.74 6.09 -2.59
C LYS A 19 -14.76 5.29 -3.45
N TRP A 20 -13.45 5.47 -3.25
CA TRP A 20 -12.44 4.74 -4.02
C TRP A 20 -12.55 3.23 -3.82
N THR A 21 -12.87 2.77 -2.61
CA THR A 21 -13.08 1.34 -2.34
C THR A 21 -14.28 0.81 -3.12
N ALA A 22 -15.41 1.52 -3.10
CA ALA A 22 -16.60 1.12 -3.85
C ALA A 22 -16.32 1.09 -5.36
N ASP A 23 -15.70 2.14 -5.90
CA ASP A 23 -15.36 2.24 -7.32
C ASP A 23 -14.40 1.11 -7.73
N LEU A 24 -13.40 0.79 -6.90
CA LEU A 24 -12.46 -0.30 -7.14
C LEU A 24 -13.14 -1.66 -7.18
N LEU A 25 -14.01 -1.97 -6.22
CA LEU A 25 -14.70 -3.25 -6.15
C LEU A 25 -15.68 -3.41 -7.32
N ALA A 26 -16.40 -2.35 -7.69
CA ALA A 26 -17.26 -2.33 -8.86
C ALA A 26 -16.46 -2.57 -10.15
N ALA A 27 -15.30 -1.91 -10.30
CA ALA A 27 -14.42 -2.11 -11.45
C ALA A 27 -13.91 -3.55 -11.54
N VAL A 28 -13.45 -4.14 -10.42
CA VAL A 28 -13.02 -5.55 -10.37
C VAL A 28 -14.16 -6.48 -10.78
N GLN A 29 -15.38 -6.25 -10.29
CA GLN A 29 -16.55 -7.04 -10.66
C GLN A 29 -16.86 -6.93 -12.16
N GLN A 30 -16.71 -5.74 -12.74
CA GLN A 30 -16.97 -5.50 -14.16
C GLN A 30 -15.94 -6.18 -15.07
N VAL A 31 -14.64 -6.11 -14.74
CA VAL A 31 -13.57 -6.66 -15.59
C VAL A 31 -13.17 -8.10 -15.26
N GLY A 32 -13.68 -8.65 -14.14
CA GLY A 32 -13.41 -10.00 -13.65
C GLY A 32 -12.06 -10.20 -12.97
N GLU A 33 -11.09 -9.31 -13.16
CA GLU A 33 -9.73 -9.44 -12.60
C GLU A 33 -9.14 -8.10 -12.14
N PHE A 34 -8.48 -8.10 -10.98
CA PHE A 34 -7.81 -6.91 -10.43
C PHE A 34 -6.69 -6.37 -11.33
N SER A 35 -5.96 -7.25 -12.03
CA SER A 35 -4.89 -6.89 -12.96
C SER A 35 -5.38 -5.95 -14.07
N LYS A 36 -6.61 -6.17 -14.56
CA LYS A 36 -7.27 -5.45 -15.65
C LYS A 36 -7.88 -4.10 -15.24
N VAL A 37 -8.05 -3.84 -13.94
CA VAL A 37 -8.52 -2.55 -13.44
C VAL A 37 -7.49 -1.45 -13.76
N SER A 38 -7.98 -0.24 -14.06
CA SER A 38 -7.13 0.90 -14.39
C SER A 38 -6.08 1.20 -13.31
N SER A 39 -4.87 1.55 -13.74
CA SER A 39 -3.76 1.86 -12.84
C SER A 39 -4.03 3.07 -11.95
N SER A 40 -4.80 4.05 -12.44
CA SER A 40 -5.20 5.22 -11.65
C SER A 40 -5.99 4.78 -10.42
N LEU A 41 -7.08 4.02 -10.65
CA LEU A 41 -7.94 3.55 -9.56
C LEU A 41 -7.14 2.72 -8.56
N LYS A 42 -6.39 1.72 -9.03
CA LYS A 42 -5.54 0.87 -8.17
C LYS A 42 -4.55 1.65 -7.29
N ASN A 43 -4.22 2.89 -7.65
CA ASN A 43 -3.18 3.69 -7.01
C ASN A 43 -3.68 5.03 -6.46
N ASN A 44 -5.00 5.25 -6.33
CA ASN A 44 -5.54 6.52 -5.81
C ASN A 44 -5.02 6.91 -4.41
N TYR A 45 -4.52 5.96 -3.60
CA TYR A 45 -3.87 6.26 -2.33
C TYR A 45 -2.52 6.99 -2.46
N ASN A 46 -1.91 7.05 -3.65
CA ASN A 46 -0.62 7.70 -3.91
C ASN A 46 -0.72 9.24 -3.93
N GLN A 47 -1.45 9.80 -2.97
CA GLN A 47 -1.60 11.25 -2.83
C GLN A 47 -0.43 11.86 -2.05
N PRO A 48 -0.07 13.12 -2.31
CA PRO A 48 1.03 13.80 -1.61
C PRO A 48 0.87 13.83 -0.08
N ASP A 49 -0.35 14.10 0.42
CA ASP A 49 -0.63 14.14 1.86
C ASP A 49 -0.53 12.76 2.53
N VAL A 50 -0.93 11.71 1.81
CA VAL A 50 -0.79 10.32 2.27
C VAL A 50 0.69 9.94 2.39
N LYS A 51 1.49 10.28 1.38
CA LYS A 51 2.94 10.03 1.40
C LYS A 51 3.61 10.74 2.57
N ALA A 52 3.39 12.05 2.69
CA ALA A 52 3.96 12.86 3.77
C ALA A 52 3.57 12.33 5.16
N ALA A 53 2.31 11.90 5.34
CA ALA A 53 1.86 11.33 6.60
C ALA A 53 2.51 9.97 6.91
N LEU A 54 2.67 9.11 5.90
CA LEU A 54 3.33 7.80 6.07
C LEU A 54 4.83 7.98 6.35
N GLU A 55 5.51 8.88 5.65
CA GLU A 55 6.91 9.21 5.89
C GLU A 55 7.13 9.73 7.32
N LYS A 56 6.32 10.71 7.75
CA LYS A 56 6.35 11.27 9.10
C LYS A 56 6.09 10.20 10.16
N MET A 57 5.16 9.28 9.91
CA MET A 57 4.85 8.17 10.81
C MET A 57 6.05 7.25 11.08
N TYR A 58 6.98 7.14 10.13
CA TYR A 58 8.21 6.36 10.29
C TYR A 58 9.45 7.22 10.59
N ASN A 59 9.29 8.51 10.91
CA ASN A 59 10.39 9.43 11.16
C ASN A 59 11.41 9.46 10.00
N GLY A 60 10.91 9.45 8.75
CA GLY A 60 11.75 9.45 7.55
C GLY A 60 12.46 8.12 7.24
N LYS A 61 12.14 7.04 7.97
CA LYS A 61 12.70 5.70 7.75
C LYS A 61 11.74 4.80 6.98
N TYR A 62 12.24 3.81 6.26
CA TYR A 62 11.37 2.83 5.60
C TYR A 62 10.91 1.69 6.53
N CYS A 63 9.74 1.13 6.26
CA CYS A 63 9.05 0.19 7.14
C CYS A 63 9.72 -1.19 7.28
N TYR A 64 10.60 -1.59 6.35
CA TYR A 64 11.29 -2.87 6.39
C TYR A 64 12.76 -2.74 6.79
N CYS A 65 13.51 -1.91 6.08
CA CYS A 65 14.96 -1.81 6.28
C CYS A 65 15.37 -0.75 7.32
N GLU A 66 14.43 0.10 7.76
CA GLU A 66 14.66 1.18 8.73
C GLU A 66 15.77 2.17 8.36
N LYS A 67 16.20 2.17 7.10
CA LYS A 67 17.13 3.17 6.54
C LYS A 67 16.39 4.48 6.30
N TYR A 68 17.12 5.59 6.41
CA TYR A 68 16.64 6.92 6.03
C TYR A 68 16.46 7.04 4.51
N LEU A 69 15.71 8.06 4.08
CA LEU A 69 15.55 8.42 2.67
C LEU A 69 16.92 8.54 1.99
N GLY A 70 17.11 7.77 0.93
CA GLY A 70 18.24 7.94 0.00
C GLY A 70 17.84 8.91 -1.12
N ILE A 71 18.82 9.62 -1.68
CA ILE A 71 18.63 10.61 -2.76
C ILE A 71 17.97 10.01 -4.02
N ASP A 72 17.99 8.69 -4.19
CA ASP A 72 17.34 8.01 -5.32
C ASP A 72 16.43 6.88 -4.84
N SER A 73 15.12 7.15 -4.76
CA SER A 73 14.11 6.13 -5.09
C SER A 73 12.73 6.75 -5.22
N TYR A 74 12.00 6.39 -6.27
CA TYR A 74 10.56 6.62 -6.34
C TYR A 74 9.92 5.96 -5.12
N GLU A 75 9.30 6.75 -4.25
CA GLU A 75 8.78 6.26 -2.97
C GLU A 75 7.55 5.39 -3.20
N HIS A 76 7.63 4.12 -2.77
CA HIS A 76 6.55 3.16 -2.94
C HIS A 76 5.81 2.98 -1.62
N ILE A 77 4.51 3.27 -1.63
CA ILE A 77 3.62 2.88 -0.53
C ILE A 77 3.40 1.36 -0.60
N GLU A 78 3.63 0.68 0.51
CA GLU A 78 3.49 -0.76 0.68
C GLU A 78 2.14 -1.13 1.31
N HIS A 79 1.55 -2.23 0.83
CA HIS A 79 0.39 -2.84 1.47
C HIS A 79 0.79 -3.99 2.42
N ARG A 80 0.37 -3.93 3.68
CA ARG A 80 0.58 -5.05 4.63
C ARG A 80 -0.13 -6.32 4.14
N LYS A 81 -1.39 -6.20 3.77
CA LYS A 81 -2.23 -7.22 3.12
C LYS A 81 -2.24 -6.95 1.62
N PRO A 82 -1.77 -7.88 0.76
CA PRO A 82 -1.56 -7.61 -0.66
C PRO A 82 -2.85 -7.21 -1.39
N LYS A 83 -2.91 -6.00 -1.96
CA LYS A 83 -4.09 -5.50 -2.68
C LYS A 83 -4.47 -6.28 -3.94
N ALA A 84 -3.57 -7.15 -4.44
CA ALA A 84 -3.80 -7.94 -5.65
C ALA A 84 -4.56 -9.25 -5.38
N LEU A 85 -4.75 -9.63 -4.10
CA LEU A 85 -5.48 -10.83 -3.73
C LEU A 85 -6.96 -10.49 -3.50
N PRO A 86 -7.92 -11.27 -4.06
CA PRO A 86 -9.35 -10.97 -4.00
C PRO A 86 -9.90 -10.65 -2.62
N GLN A 87 -9.48 -11.41 -1.60
CA GLN A 87 -9.89 -11.24 -0.21
C GLN A 87 -9.40 -9.93 0.43
N PHE A 88 -8.50 -9.17 -0.21
CA PHE A 88 -7.92 -7.94 0.33
C PHE A 88 -8.17 -6.70 -0.53
N HIS A 89 -8.94 -6.79 -1.62
CA HIS A 89 -9.25 -5.63 -2.46
C HIS A 89 -9.88 -4.47 -1.66
N HIS A 90 -10.75 -4.81 -0.70
CA HIS A 90 -11.41 -3.85 0.20
C HIS A 90 -10.43 -3.11 1.14
N LEU A 91 -9.20 -3.61 1.30
CA LEU A 91 -8.16 -2.97 2.12
C LEU A 91 -7.20 -2.09 1.30
N THR A 92 -7.47 -1.86 0.01
CA THR A 92 -6.55 -1.14 -0.88
C THR A 92 -6.28 0.30 -0.44
N TYR A 93 -7.29 0.99 0.08
CA TYR A 93 -7.20 2.36 0.57
C TYR A 93 -7.31 2.44 2.10
N GLU A 94 -7.29 1.30 2.77
CA GLU A 94 -7.36 1.26 4.22
C GLU A 94 -6.04 1.78 4.80
N ARG A 95 -6.09 2.86 5.56
CA ARG A 95 -4.89 3.49 6.14
C ARG A 95 -4.06 2.48 6.94
N ASN A 96 -4.73 1.59 7.67
CA ASN A 96 -4.04 0.60 8.49
C ASN A 96 -3.33 -0.49 7.67
N ASN A 97 -3.54 -0.49 6.35
CA ASN A 97 -2.90 -1.38 5.40
C ASN A 97 -1.74 -0.71 4.64
N LEU A 98 -1.58 0.61 4.72
CA LEU A 98 -0.56 1.37 3.97
C LEU A 98 0.67 1.69 4.81
N HIS A 99 1.87 1.53 4.23
CA HIS A 99 3.14 1.72 4.92
C HIS A 99 4.21 2.36 4.03
N TRP A 100 5.11 3.14 4.63
CA TRP A 100 6.21 3.79 3.92
C TRP A 100 7.32 2.81 3.56
N CYS A 101 7.66 2.63 2.28
CA CYS A 101 8.64 1.63 1.85
C CYS A 101 9.56 2.19 0.75
N CYS A 102 10.81 1.70 0.72
CA CYS A 102 11.71 2.01 -0.38
C CYS A 102 11.47 1.06 -1.56
N GLN A 103 11.92 1.48 -2.74
CA GLN A 103 11.84 0.67 -3.95
C GLN A 103 12.47 -0.71 -3.80
N LYS A 104 13.68 -0.80 -3.23
CA LYS A 104 14.38 -2.08 -3.03
C LYS A 104 13.52 -3.07 -2.24
N CYS A 105 13.06 -2.70 -1.05
CA CYS A 105 12.25 -3.58 -0.22
C CYS A 105 10.89 -3.93 -0.84
N ASN A 106 10.28 -2.99 -1.58
CA ASN A 106 9.04 -3.28 -2.30
C ASN A 106 9.25 -4.31 -3.42
N MET A 107 10.34 -4.21 -4.18
CA MET A 107 10.69 -5.17 -5.23
C MET A 107 11.06 -6.54 -4.66
N ASP A 108 11.89 -6.59 -3.61
CA ASP A 108 12.30 -7.83 -2.95
C ASP A 108 11.07 -8.62 -2.45
N LYS A 109 10.05 -7.92 -1.92
CA LYS A 109 8.78 -8.54 -1.52
C LYS A 109 8.00 -9.12 -2.71
N LYS A 110 7.93 -8.40 -3.84
CA LYS A 110 7.24 -8.90 -5.04
C LYS A 110 7.91 -10.17 -5.55
N ILE A 111 9.25 -10.19 -5.61
CA ILE A 111 10.03 -11.36 -6.03
C ILE A 111 9.80 -12.53 -5.08
N SER A 112 9.90 -12.30 -3.77
CA SER A 112 9.67 -13.34 -2.76
C SER A 112 8.23 -13.86 -2.75
N GLY A 113 7.25 -13.02 -3.11
CA GLY A 113 5.84 -13.42 -3.27
C GLY A 113 5.56 -14.20 -4.56
N MET A 114 6.38 -14.05 -5.60
CA MET A 114 6.31 -14.86 -6.83
C MET A 114 6.89 -16.26 -6.61
N THR A 115 7.80 -16.44 -5.65
CA THR A 115 8.39 -17.75 -5.31
C THR A 115 7.66 -18.48 -4.18
N ASN A 116 6.79 -17.81 -3.42
CA ASN A 116 6.10 -18.39 -2.27
C ASN A 116 4.57 -18.25 -2.35
N THR A 117 3.93 -19.25 -2.94
CA THR A 117 2.58 -19.70 -2.59
C THR A 117 2.51 -20.30 -1.16
N LEU A 118 3.55 -20.14 -0.33
CA LEU A 118 3.74 -20.83 0.96
C LEU A 118 3.99 -19.91 2.17
N PHE A 119 3.94 -18.59 2.04
CA PHE A 119 4.05 -17.67 3.18
C PHE A 119 2.69 -17.05 3.58
N SER A 120 1.64 -17.85 3.56
CA SER A 120 0.55 -17.68 4.53
C SER A 120 1.01 -18.41 5.80
N ILE A 121 0.75 -17.86 6.97
CA ILE A 121 1.18 -18.35 8.29
C ILE A 121 2.61 -17.95 8.66
N ARG A 122 2.75 -16.72 9.16
CA ARG A 122 3.48 -16.45 10.42
C ARG A 122 3.07 -15.07 10.94
N GLN A 123 2.10 -15.14 11.86
CA GLN A 123 1.80 -14.30 13.03
C GLN A 123 1.59 -12.79 12.80
#